data_AF-A0A126P565-F1
#
_entry.id   AF-A0A126P565-F1
#
_cell.length_a   1.000
_cell.length_b   1.000
_cell.length_c   1.000
_cell.angle_alpha   90.00
_cell.angle_beta   90.00
_cell.angle_gamma   90.00
#
_symmetry.space_group_name_H-M   'P 1'
#
loop_
_entity.id
_entity.type
_entity.pdbx_description
1 polymer ?
#
loop_
_entity_poly.entity_id
_entity_poly.type
_entity_poly.pdbx_seq_one_letter_code
_entity_poly.pdbx_strand_id
1 'polypeptide(L)'
;MRYIPQFSEDERTPQQRREGVKWAVGVAMSQGGGASPELAALYQRYIAGEIDLAFIRAELTQLYPQQPTTDPRYQAGQPDRYYPILVEAAPQQYEPLDMDQPWIG
;
A
#
# COMPACT_ATOMS: atom_id res chain seq x y z
N MET A 1 -24.94 0.76 -8.29
CA MET A 1 -24.08 0.11 -9.30
C MET A 1 -23.11 -0.81 -8.57
N ARG A 2 -22.93 -2.06 -9.02
CA ARG A 2 -21.92 -2.96 -8.46
C ARG A 2 -20.57 -2.62 -9.11
N TYR A 3 -19.52 -2.46 -8.32
CA TYR A 3 -18.16 -2.25 -8.83
C TYR A 3 -17.72 -3.47 -9.65
N ILE A 4 -17.10 -3.25 -10.81
CA ILE A 4 -16.56 -4.32 -11.66
C ILE A 4 -15.05 -4.09 -11.77
N PRO A 5 -14.22 -4.89 -11.07
CA PRO A 5 -12.79 -4.72 -11.08
C PRO A 5 -12.20 -4.98 -12.47
N GLN A 6 -11.21 -4.17 -12.84
CA GLN A 6 -10.49 -4.26 -14.10
C GLN A 6 -9.07 -4.77 -13.85
N PHE A 7 -8.67 -5.80 -14.59
CA PHE A 7 -7.35 -6.42 -14.46
C PHE A 7 -6.62 -6.37 -15.81
N SER A 8 -5.32 -6.05 -15.77
CA SER A 8 -4.44 -6.19 -16.93
C SER A 8 -4.12 -7.66 -17.23
N GLU A 9 -3.39 -7.92 -18.32
CA GLU A 9 -2.99 -9.28 -18.68
C GLU A 9 -2.12 -9.94 -17.59
N ASP A 10 -1.30 -9.13 -16.92
CA ASP A 10 -0.41 -9.55 -15.84
C ASP A 10 -1.12 -9.67 -14.49
N GLU A 11 -2.44 -9.49 -14.44
CA GLU A 11 -3.23 -9.53 -13.21
C GLU A 11 -4.43 -10.47 -13.32
N ARG A 12 -4.55 -11.24 -14.42
CA ARG A 12 -5.73 -12.08 -14.70
C ARG A 12 -5.99 -13.13 -13.62
N THR A 13 -4.94 -13.72 -13.07
CA THR A 13 -5.04 -14.80 -12.09
C THR A 13 -4.74 -14.33 -10.66
N PRO A 14 -5.33 -14.98 -9.63
CA PRO A 14 -4.96 -14.71 -8.24
C PRO A 14 -3.46 -14.85 -7.96
N GLN A 15 -2.78 -15.81 -8.61
CA GLN A 15 -1.35 -16.01 -8.42
C GLN A 15 -0.53 -14.84 -8.97
N GLN A 16 -0.85 -14.34 -10.17
CA GLN A 16 -0.18 -13.17 -10.71
C GLN A 16 -0.38 -11.92 -9.83
N ARG A 17 -1.61 -11.70 -9.34
CA ARG A 17 -1.90 -10.61 -8.40
C ARG A 17 -1.10 -10.75 -7.09
N ARG A 18 -0.96 -11.97 -6.56
CA ARG A 18 -0.15 -12.26 -5.38
C ARG A 18 1.32 -11.94 -5.60
N GLU A 19 1.89 -12.30 -6.75
CA GLU A 19 3.29 -11.96 -7.06
C GLU A 19 3.49 -10.44 -7.17
N GLY A 20 2.53 -9.72 -7.77
CA GLY A 20 2.54 -8.25 -7.80
C GLY A 20 2.54 -7.62 -6.39
N VAL A 21 1.69 -8.11 -5.50
CA VAL A 21 1.65 -7.68 -4.09
C VAL A 21 2.97 -7.99 -3.38
N LYS A 22 3.50 -9.19 -3.54
CA LYS A 22 4.78 -9.60 -2.94
C LYS A 22 5.92 -8.69 -3.36
N TRP A 23 6.00 -8.36 -4.66
CA TRP A 23 6.98 -7.42 -5.18
C TRP A 23 6.81 -6.03 -4.55
N ALA A 24 5.59 -5.49 -4.53
CA ALA A 24 5.30 -4.16 -3.98
C ALA A 24 5.65 -4.06 -2.48
N VAL A 25 5.31 -5.09 -1.69
CA VAL A 25 5.68 -5.17 -0.27
C VAL A 25 7.20 -5.25 -0.11
N GLY A 26 7.89 -6.05 -0.92
CA GLY A 26 9.35 -6.13 -0.90
C GLY A 26 10.03 -4.78 -1.16
N VAL A 27 9.50 -4.00 -2.12
CA VAL A 27 9.96 -2.64 -2.42
C VAL A 27 9.67 -1.67 -1.26
N ALA A 28 8.53 -1.81 -0.57
CA ALA A 28 8.23 -0.99 0.59
C ALA A 28 9.17 -1.30 1.77
N MET A 29 9.42 -2.58 2.04
CA MET A 29 10.31 -3.02 3.13
C MET A 29 11.75 -2.58 2.92
N SER A 30 12.26 -2.60 1.68
CA SER A 30 13.62 -2.13 1.38
C SER A 30 13.81 -0.62 1.62
N GLN A 31 12.71 0.14 1.70
CA GLN A 31 12.69 1.56 2.01
C GLN A 31 12.36 1.84 3.49
N GLY A 32 12.34 0.81 4.35
CA GLY A 32 11.99 0.93 5.76
C GLY A 32 10.48 1.07 6.03
N GLY A 33 9.65 0.84 5.01
CA GLY A 33 8.20 0.83 5.13
C GLY A 33 7.64 -0.57 5.42
N GLY A 34 6.32 -0.65 5.57
CA GLY A 34 5.59 -1.91 5.72
C GLY A 34 4.14 -1.75 5.27
N ALA A 35 3.45 -2.86 5.05
CA ALA A 35 2.01 -2.84 4.79
C ALA A 35 1.26 -2.68 6.12
N SER A 36 0.45 -1.63 6.27
CA SER A 36 -0.47 -1.52 7.41
C SER A 36 -1.52 -2.63 7.34
N PRO A 37 -2.19 -2.98 8.47
CA PRO A 37 -3.28 -3.96 8.47
C PRO A 37 -4.40 -3.66 7.47
N GLU A 38 -4.74 -2.38 7.29
CA GLU A 38 -5.75 -1.91 6.33
C GLU A 38 -5.31 -2.18 4.88
N LEU A 39 -4.05 -1.88 4.57
CA LEU A 39 -3.48 -2.15 3.24
C LEU A 39 -3.37 -3.66 2.98
N ALA A 40 -3.01 -4.45 3.99
CA ALA A 40 -2.99 -5.91 3.88
C ALA A 40 -4.38 -6.48 3.55
N ALA A 41 -5.44 -5.97 4.19
CA ALA A 41 -6.82 -6.37 3.91
C ALA A 41 -7.24 -6.01 2.47
N LEU A 42 -6.86 -4.83 1.99
CA LEU A 42 -7.09 -4.43 0.60
C LEU A 42 -6.36 -5.37 -0.38
N TYR A 43 -5.10 -5.72 -0.11
CA TYR A 43 -4.38 -6.67 -0.96
C TYR A 43 -5.02 -8.07 -1.00
N GLN A 44 -5.58 -8.56 0.11
CA GLN A 44 -6.30 -9.85 0.10
C GLN A 44 -7.52 -9.81 -0.84
N ARG A 45 -8.32 -8.73 -0.78
CA ARG A 45 -9.48 -8.54 -1.67
C ARG A 45 -9.08 -8.40 -3.13
N TYR A 46 -7.96 -7.72 -3.39
CA TYR A 46 -7.37 -7.62 -4.73
C TYR A 46 -6.94 -8.99 -5.26
N ILE A 47 -6.22 -9.78 -4.46
CA ILE A 47 -5.81 -11.15 -4.84
C ILE A 47 -7.03 -12.03 -5.12
N ALA A 48 -8.08 -11.93 -4.30
CA ALA A 48 -9.36 -12.62 -4.51
C ALA A 48 -10.12 -12.18 -5.77
N GLY A 49 -9.76 -11.04 -6.37
CA GLY A 49 -10.40 -10.49 -7.56
C GLY A 49 -11.68 -9.71 -7.26
N GLU A 50 -11.89 -9.30 -6.00
CA GLU A 50 -13.06 -8.52 -5.59
C GLU A 50 -12.91 -7.03 -5.90
N ILE A 51 -11.67 -6.55 -5.93
CA ILE A 51 -11.28 -5.17 -6.21
C ILE A 51 -10.04 -5.16 -7.12
N ASP A 52 -9.76 -4.03 -7.76
CA ASP A 52 -8.55 -3.82 -8.57
C ASP A 52 -7.62 -2.77 -7.92
N LEU A 53 -6.48 -2.49 -8.55
CA LEU A 53 -5.54 -1.49 -8.04
C LEU A 53 -6.11 -0.07 -8.02
N ALA A 54 -7.05 0.27 -8.91
CA ALA A 54 -7.69 1.58 -8.92
C ALA A 54 -8.54 1.79 -7.66
N PHE A 55 -9.25 0.75 -7.22
CA PHE A 55 -9.95 0.74 -5.94
C PHE A 55 -8.99 0.92 -4.77
N ILE A 56 -7.88 0.18 -4.73
CA ILE A 56 -6.87 0.30 -3.66
C ILE A 56 -6.34 1.73 -3.58
N ARG A 57 -6.02 2.36 -4.72
CA ARG A 57 -5.55 3.75 -4.78
C ARG A 57 -6.60 4.72 -4.24
N ALA A 58 -7.87 4.53 -4.58
CA ALA A 58 -8.95 5.37 -4.09
C ALA A 58 -9.13 5.26 -2.56
N GLU A 59 -9.08 4.04 -2.01
CA GLU A 59 -9.15 3.81 -0.56
C GLU A 59 -7.95 4.42 0.17
N LEU A 60 -6.73 4.22 -0.34
CA LEU A 60 -5.55 4.83 0.26
C LEU A 60 -5.58 6.36 0.23
N THR A 61 -6.14 6.96 -0.83
CA THR A 61 -6.31 8.41 -0.93
C THR A 61 -7.29 8.92 0.13
N GLN A 62 -8.32 8.15 0.48
CA GLN A 62 -9.26 8.49 1.54
C GLN A 62 -8.67 8.31 2.94
N LEU A 63 -7.90 7.24 3.15
CA LEU A 63 -7.24 6.94 4.44
C LEU A 63 -6.09 7.91 4.73
N TYR A 64 -5.36 8.32 3.70
CA TYR A 64 -4.22 9.22 3.79
C TYR A 64 -4.43 10.41 2.85
N PRO A 65 -5.38 11.30 3.16
CA PRO A 65 -5.65 12.46 2.34
C PRO A 65 -4.40 13.32 2.29
N GLN A 66 -3.86 13.51 1.08
CA GLN A 66 -2.75 14.42 0.86
C GLN A 66 -3.23 15.83 1.19
N GLN A 67 -2.70 16.44 2.25
CA GLN A 67 -2.96 17.84 2.49
C GLN A 67 -2.24 18.66 1.41
N PRO A 68 -2.91 19.69 0.83
CA PRO A 68 -2.21 20.62 -0.03
C PRO A 68 -1.09 21.27 0.79
N THR A 69 0.15 21.09 0.34
CA THR A 69 1.29 21.73 0.98
C THR A 69 1.23 23.23 0.72
N THR A 70 1.37 24.03 1.77
CA THR A 70 1.50 25.49 1.67
C THR A 70 2.94 25.92 1.34
N ASP A 71 3.85 24.98 1.16
CA ASP A 71 5.24 25.27 0.80
C ASP A 71 5.29 25.78 -0.65
N PRO A 72 5.74 27.03 -0.87
CA PRO A 72 5.76 27.65 -2.20
C PRO A 72 6.74 26.99 -3.19
N ARG A 73 7.61 26.07 -2.74
CA ARG A 73 8.44 25.23 -3.62
C ARG A 73 7.65 24.12 -4.31
N TYR A 74 6.45 23.83 -3.81
CA TYR A 74 5.55 22.78 -4.30
C TYR A 74 4.25 23.39 -4.81
N GLN A 75 4.34 24.11 -5.92
CA GLN A 75 3.17 24.66 -6.59
C GLN A 75 2.38 23.56 -7.31
N ALA A 76 1.05 23.62 -7.19
CA ALA A 76 0.12 22.78 -7.91
C ALA A 76 0.40 22.87 -9.43
N GLY A 77 0.78 21.74 -10.04
CA GLY A 77 1.16 21.66 -11.45
C GLY A 77 2.46 20.88 -11.73
N GLN A 78 3.21 20.49 -10.70
CA GLN A 78 4.34 19.57 -10.85
C GLN A 78 3.82 18.11 -10.89
N PRO A 79 4.20 17.30 -11.91
CA PRO A 79 3.79 15.90 -11.98
C PRO A 79 4.43 15.10 -10.83
N ASP A 80 3.58 14.58 -9.94
CA ASP A 80 3.80 13.48 -8.99
C ASP A 80 5.24 13.33 -8.44
N ARG A 81 5.75 14.34 -7.75
CA ARG A 81 6.76 14.08 -6.72
C ARG A 81 6.06 13.72 -5.43
N TYR A 82 5.93 12.42 -5.19
CA TYR A 82 5.60 11.87 -3.88
C TYR A 82 6.62 12.38 -2.87
N TYR A 83 6.24 13.35 -2.05
CA TYR A 83 6.97 13.63 -0.82
C TYR A 83 6.39 12.72 0.25
N PRO A 84 7.17 11.79 0.83
CA PRO A 84 6.74 11.21 2.09
C PRO A 84 6.55 12.40 3.04
N ILE A 85 5.34 12.54 3.59
CA ILE A 85 5.19 13.37 4.78
C ILE A 85 6.22 12.80 5.74
N LEU A 86 7.17 13.64 6.17
CA LEU A 86 8.02 13.31 7.30
C LEU A 86 7.05 13.22 8.48
N VAL A 87 6.50 12.02 8.71
CA VAL A 87 5.90 11.70 9.98
C VAL A 87 7.08 11.83 10.92
N GLU A 88 7.16 12.96 11.64
CA GLU A 88 8.07 13.10 12.76
C GLU A 88 7.97 11.78 13.52
N ALA A 89 9.09 11.06 13.56
CA ALA A 89 9.15 9.72 14.08
C ALA A 89 8.58 9.75 15.50
N ALA A 90 7.30 9.41 15.64
CA ALA A 90 6.77 9.00 16.92
C ALA A 90 7.65 7.80 17.30
N PRO A 91 8.36 7.83 18.44
CA PRO A 91 9.15 6.70 18.86
C PRO A 91 8.19 5.57 19.23
N GLN A 92 7.75 4.81 18.23
CA GLN A 92 7.11 3.53 18.44
C GLN A 92 8.24 2.60 18.84
N GLN A 93 8.34 2.34 20.14
CA GLN A 93 9.11 1.23 20.68
C GLN A 93 8.50 -0.06 20.10
N TYR A 94 8.96 -0.46 18.92
CA TYR A 94 8.67 -1.79 18.40
C TYR A 94 9.51 -2.78 19.22
N GLU A 95 8.84 -3.58 20.05
CA GLU A 95 9.44 -4.83 20.50
C GLU A 95 9.78 -5.65 19.25
N PRO A 96 11.01 -6.18 19.14
CA PRO A 96 11.36 -7.05 18.04
C PRO A 96 10.49 -8.30 18.12
N LEU A 97 9.69 -8.54 17.08
CA LEU A 97 9.02 -9.82 16.86
C LEU A 97 10.12 -10.90 16.80
N ASP A 98 10.18 -11.72 17.83
CA ASP A 98 11.06 -12.87 17.95
C ASP A 98 10.75 -13.85 16.79
N MET A 99 11.71 -13.98 15.88
CA MET A 99 11.62 -14.78 14.66
C MET A 99 11.95 -16.27 14.91
N ASP A 100 12.15 -16.69 16.16
CA ASP A 100 12.48 -18.08 16.52
C ASP A 100 11.25 -18.93 16.90
N GLN A 101 10.02 -18.42 16.75
CA GLN A 101 8.82 -19.25 16.97
C GLN A 101 8.40 -20.02 15.70
N PRO A 102 8.39 -21.38 15.73
CA PRO A 102 7.86 -22.18 14.64
C PRO A 102 6.33 -22.06 14.59
N TRP A 103 5.79 -21.71 13.43
CA TRP A 103 4.35 -21.71 13.16
C TRP A 103 3.81 -23.16 13.18
N ILE A 104 3.51 -23.69 14.36
CA ILE A 104 2.66 -24.86 14.57
C ILE A 104 1.66 -24.54 15.69
N GLY A 105 0.38 -24.60 15.34
CA GLY A 105 -0.77 -24.46 16.24
C GLY A 105 -2.00 -23.97 15.53
#